data_AF-A0A0P7N4J4-F1
#
_entry.id   AF-A0A0P7N4J4-F1
#
_cell.length_a   1.000
_cell.length_b   1.000
_cell.length_c   1.000
_cell.angle_alpha   90.00
_cell.angle_beta   90.00
_cell.angle_gamma   90.00
#
_symmetry.space_group_name_H-M   'P 1'
#
loop_
_entity.id
_entity.type
_entity.pdbx_description
1 polymer ?
#
loop_
_entity_poly.entity_id
_entity_poly.type
_entity_poly.pdbx_seq_one_letter_code
_entity_poly.pdbx_strand_id
1 'polypeptide(L)'
;MGLALEIARILLPVVIVGGIAIFVVMRMKHKYKKGTLGKKESKGAQNFLDSLIPLGMMIGCAVAVLLSMFFPIPLLSTIGLGSGIGLLFGYFAYEIYSKKGEV
;
A
#
# COMPACT_ATOMS: atom_id res chain seq x y z
N MET A 1 -3.10 -3.74 33.29
CA MET A 1 -3.06 -4.31 31.92
C MET A 1 -1.79 -5.14 31.83
N GLY A 2 -1.84 -6.38 31.35
CA GLY A 2 -0.65 -7.24 31.33
C GLY A 2 0.37 -6.76 30.29
N LEU A 3 1.66 -6.77 30.64
CA LEU A 3 2.79 -6.35 29.79
C LEU A 3 2.70 -6.91 28.34
N ALA A 4 2.27 -8.16 28.20
CA ALA A 4 2.10 -8.82 26.91
C ALA A 4 1.05 -8.16 26.01
N LEU A 5 -0.07 -7.66 26.56
CA LEU A 5 -1.13 -7.02 25.78
C LEU A 5 -0.71 -5.64 25.26
N GLU A 6 0.10 -4.91 26.03
CA GLU A 6 0.63 -3.60 25.60
C GLU A 6 1.62 -3.75 24.46
N ILE A 7 2.54 -4.72 24.59
CA ILE A 7 3.50 -5.07 23.53
C ILE A 7 2.76 -5.49 22.26
N ALA A 8 1.74 -6.36 22.39
CA ALA A 8 0.95 -6.80 21.26
C ALA A 8 0.27 -5.62 20.55
N ARG A 9 -0.30 -4.66 21.29
CA ARG A 9 -0.99 -3.50 20.71
C ARG A 9 -0.07 -2.59 19.89
N ILE A 10 1.18 -2.45 20.33
CA ILE A 10 2.18 -1.63 19.65
C ILE A 10 2.70 -2.34 18.39
N LEU A 11 2.97 -3.65 18.48
CA LEU A 11 3.54 -4.42 17.37
C LEU A 11 2.51 -4.77 16.29
N LEU A 12 1.24 -4.96 16.66
CA LEU A 12 0.18 -5.36 15.73
C LEU A 12 0.12 -4.51 14.45
N PRO A 13 0.06 -3.16 14.49
CA PRO A 13 0.03 -2.35 13.27
C PRO A 13 1.31 -2.53 12.43
N VAL A 14 2.47 -2.70 13.05
CA VAL A 14 3.75 -2.91 12.34
C VAL A 14 3.74 -4.25 11.61
N VAL A 15 3.29 -5.32 12.28
CA VAL A 15 3.17 -6.65 11.68
C VAL A 15 2.20 -6.65 10.51
N ILE A 16 1.05 -5.97 10.64
CA ILE A 16 0.06 -5.84 9.57
C ILE A 16 0.68 -5.13 8.35
N VAL A 17 1.29 -3.97 8.55
CA VAL A 17 1.90 -3.19 7.45
C VAL A 17 3.06 -3.96 6.81
N GLY A 18 3.88 -4.64 7.62
CA GLY A 18 4.95 -5.51 7.13
C GLY A 18 4.42 -6.65 6.26
N GLY A 19 3.37 -7.35 6.71
CA GLY A 19 2.72 -8.41 5.95
C GLY A 19 2.14 -7.91 4.62
N ILE A 20 1.52 -6.73 4.63
CA ILE A 20 1.02 -6.06 3.43
C ILE A 20 2.15 -5.75 2.44
N ALA A 21 3.25 -5.14 2.90
CA ALA A 21 4.38 -4.80 2.05
C ALA A 21 5.02 -6.04 1.42
N ILE A 22 5.23 -7.10 2.22
CA ILE A 22 5.75 -8.38 1.73
C ILE A 22 4.80 -8.98 0.68
N PHE A 23 3.50 -8.98 0.93
CA PHE A 23 2.50 -9.47 -0.01
C PHE A 23 2.59 -8.74 -1.36
N VAL A 24 2.60 -7.41 -1.36
CA VAL A 24 2.69 -6.62 -2.59
C VAL A 24 3.98 -6.89 -3.35
N VAL A 25 5.13 -6.89 -2.67
CA VAL A 25 6.42 -7.16 -3.31
C VAL A 25 6.47 -8.57 -3.89
N MET A 26 6.02 -9.59 -3.15
CA MET A 26 5.99 -10.97 -3.65
C MET A 26 5.04 -11.12 -4.84
N ARG A 27 3.86 -10.50 -4.79
CA ARG A 27 2.89 -10.54 -5.89
C ARG A 27 3.41 -9.84 -7.15
N MET A 28 4.01 -8.66 -7.00
CA MET A 28 4.70 -7.94 -8.07
C MET A 28 5.79 -8.82 -8.70
N LYS A 29 6.70 -9.36 -7.88
CA LYS A 29 7.80 -10.21 -8.34
C LYS A 29 7.29 -11.46 -9.08
N HIS A 30 6.25 -12.09 -8.56
CA HIS A 30 5.65 -13.28 -9.18
C HIS A 30 5.02 -12.97 -10.54
N LYS A 31 4.28 -11.85 -10.64
CA LYS A 31 3.64 -11.43 -11.87
C LYS A 31 4.62 -10.92 -12.93
N TYR A 32 5.70 -10.29 -12.48
CA TYR A 32 6.80 -9.86 -13.35
C TYR A 32 7.51 -11.07 -13.96
N LYS A 33 7.82 -12.10 -13.15
CA LYS A 33 8.39 -13.37 -13.65
C LYS A 33 7.46 -14.11 -14.62
N LYS A 34 6.14 -14.02 -14.42
CA LYS A 34 5.14 -14.63 -15.31
C LYS A 34 4.84 -13.81 -16.57
N GLY A 35 5.40 -12.61 -16.74
CA GLY A 35 5.09 -11.72 -17.87
C GLY A 35 3.64 -11.19 -17.87
N THR A 36 2.93 -11.29 -16.74
CA THR A 36 1.50 -10.90 -16.63
C THR A 36 1.29 -9.44 -16.20
N LEU A 37 2.37 -8.74 -15.90
CA LEU A 37 2.41 -7.31 -15.65
C LEU A 37 2.74 -6.62 -16.98
N GLY A 38 1.74 -5.99 -17.59
CA GLY A 38 1.92 -5.22 -18.83
C GLY A 38 2.77 -3.98 -18.57
N LYS A 39 3.78 -3.77 -19.41
CA LYS A 39 4.49 -2.48 -19.49
C LYS A 39 3.78 -1.63 -20.54
N LYS A 40 3.71 -0.32 -20.30
CA LYS A 40 3.22 0.62 -21.31
C LYS A 40 4.33 0.91 -22.31
N GLU A 41 3.99 1.16 -23.58
CA GLU A 41 4.97 1.52 -24.60
C GLU A 41 5.52 2.93 -24.36
N SER A 42 4.69 3.87 -23.91
CA SER A 42 5.18 5.22 -23.60
C SER A 42 5.83 5.32 -22.21
N LYS A 43 7.00 5.99 -22.16
CA LYS A 43 7.71 6.31 -20.90
C LYS A 43 6.83 7.11 -19.94
N GLY A 44 5.96 7.98 -20.46
CA GLY A 44 5.04 8.78 -19.65
C GLY A 44 3.97 7.91 -18.96
N ALA A 45 3.34 6.99 -19.70
CA ALA A 45 2.34 6.10 -19.12
C ALA A 45 2.96 5.09 -18.14
N GLN A 46 4.20 4.64 -18.41
CA GLN A 46 4.94 3.80 -17.46
C GLN A 46 5.28 4.56 -16.18
N ASN A 47 5.71 5.83 -16.26
CA ASN A 47 5.99 6.66 -15.09
C ASN A 47 4.72 6.94 -14.26
N PHE A 48 3.57 7.15 -14.92
CA PHE A 48 2.29 7.30 -14.24
C PHE A 48 1.85 6.01 -13.54
N LEU A 49 2.03 4.86 -14.21
CA LEU A 49 1.86 3.54 -13.60
C LEU A 49 2.73 3.39 -12.36
N ASP A 50 4.05 3.54 -12.49
CA ASP A 50 4.97 3.32 -11.38
C ASP A 50 4.73 4.29 -10.21
N SER A 51 4.10 5.45 -10.48
CA SER A 51 3.66 6.43 -9.46
C SER A 51 2.38 6.03 -8.71
N LEU A 52 1.55 5.12 -9.23
CA LEU A 52 0.28 4.72 -8.59
C LEU A 52 0.49 4.10 -7.20
N ILE A 53 1.58 3.37 -6.99
CA ILE A 53 1.89 2.76 -5.69
C ILE A 53 2.22 3.85 -4.66
N PRO A 54 3.21 4.75 -4.88
CA PRO A 54 3.46 5.90 -4.00
C PRO A 54 2.23 6.80 -3.81
N LEU A 55 1.46 7.05 -4.86
CA LEU A 55 0.23 7.87 -4.77
C LEU A 55 -0.81 7.21 -3.86
N GLY A 56 -1.02 5.89 -3.99
CA GLY A 56 -1.90 5.13 -3.11
C GLY A 56 -1.49 5.24 -1.65
N MET A 57 -0.18 5.14 -1.36
CA MET A 57 0.36 5.34 -0.01
C MET A 57 0.10 6.74 0.54
N MET A 58 0.33 7.79 -0.27
CA MET A 58 0.10 9.18 0.15
C MET A 58 -1.37 9.45 0.45
N ILE A 59 -2.28 8.99 -0.43
CA ILE A 59 -3.73 9.15 -0.25
C ILE A 59 -4.18 8.38 0.99
N GLY A 60 -3.74 7.12 1.15
CA GLY A 60 -4.09 6.31 2.32
C GLY A 60 -3.60 6.93 3.63
N CYS A 61 -2.39 7.51 3.63
CA CYS A 61 -1.87 8.26 4.76
C CYS A 61 -2.73 9.51 5.06
N ALA A 62 -3.03 10.32 4.05
CA ALA A 62 -3.83 11.54 4.21
C ALA A 62 -5.23 11.23 4.78
N VAL A 63 -5.90 10.20 4.26
CA VAL A 63 -7.19 9.75 4.77
C VAL A 63 -7.07 9.26 6.22
N ALA A 64 -6.03 8.51 6.57
CA ALA A 64 -5.84 8.04 7.94
C ALA A 64 -5.55 9.18 8.92
N VAL A 65 -4.82 10.21 8.51
CA VAL A 65 -4.62 11.42 9.32
C VAL A 65 -5.95 12.14 9.54
N LEU A 66 -6.77 12.32 8.50
CA LEU A 66 -8.10 12.92 8.63
C LEU A 66 -8.98 12.12 9.60
N LEU A 67 -8.98 10.78 9.50
CA LEU A 67 -9.71 9.91 10.43
C LEU A 67 -9.17 9.98 11.86
N SER A 68 -7.86 10.16 12.04
CA SER A 68 -7.27 10.30 13.38
C SER A 68 -7.71 11.56 14.13
N MET A 69 -8.26 12.56 13.44
CA MET A 69 -8.89 13.72 14.10
C MET A 69 -10.22 13.38 14.76
N PHE A 70 -10.90 12.33 14.30
CA PHE A 70 -12.21 11.90 14.81
C PHE A 70 -12.10 10.77 15.84
N PHE A 71 -11.02 9.99 15.81
CA PHE A 71 -10.84 8.82 16.66
C PHE A 71 -9.58 8.94 17.53
N PRO A 72 -9.61 8.54 18.81
CA PRO A 72 -8.46 8.60 19.71
C PRO A 72 -7.48 7.44 19.46
N ILE A 73 -6.89 7.40 18.25
CA ILE A 73 -5.94 6.38 17.82
C ILE A 73 -4.55 7.03 17.70
N PRO A 74 -3.46 6.36 18.15
CA PRO A 74 -2.11 6.91 18.00
C PRO A 74 -1.76 7.24 16.54
N LEU A 75 -1.33 8.47 16.30
CA LEU A 75 -0.94 9.00 14.99
C LEU A 75 0.03 8.09 14.23
N LEU A 76 1.02 7.54 14.93
CA LEU A 76 2.02 6.66 14.31
C LEU A 76 1.38 5.38 13.75
N SER A 77 0.43 4.80 14.48
CA SER A 77 -0.28 3.59 14.06
C SER A 77 -1.24 3.85 12.92
N THR A 78 -1.98 4.98 12.94
CA THR A 78 -2.88 5.37 11.85
C THR A 78 -2.14 5.70 10.57
N ILE A 79 -1.03 6.45 10.64
CA ILE A 79 -0.20 6.75 9.46
C ILE A 79 0.35 5.45 8.85
N GLY A 80 0.89 4.56 9.68
CA GLY A 80 1.42 3.27 9.23
C GLY A 80 0.34 2.41 8.55
N LEU A 81 -0.79 2.19 9.23
CA LEU A 81 -1.90 1.39 8.69
C LEU A 81 -2.52 2.03 7.45
N GLY A 82 -2.74 3.35 7.45
CA GLY A 82 -3.27 4.10 6.33
C GLY A 82 -2.39 3.99 5.09
N SER A 83 -1.08 4.20 5.26
CA SER A 83 -0.10 4.05 4.18
C SER A 83 0.00 2.60 3.70
N GLY A 84 -0.03 1.62 4.60
CA GLY A 84 -0.04 0.20 4.25
C GLY A 84 -1.28 -0.20 3.44
N ILE A 85 -2.46 0.20 3.88
CA ILE A 85 -3.72 -0.02 3.13
C ILE A 85 -3.66 0.72 1.78
N GLY A 86 -3.16 1.95 1.77
CA GLY A 86 -2.93 2.74 0.57
C GLY A 86 -1.99 2.05 -0.43
N LEU A 87 -0.94 1.39 0.05
CA LEU A 87 -0.03 0.58 -0.75
C LEU A 87 -0.74 -0.61 -1.42
N LEU A 88 -1.67 -1.29 -0.73
CA LEU A 88 -2.49 -2.35 -1.35
C LEU A 88 -3.35 -1.80 -2.48
N PHE A 89 -4.07 -0.69 -2.23
CA PHE A 89 -4.91 -0.08 -3.25
C PHE A 89 -4.09 0.43 -4.44
N GLY A 90 -2.95 1.07 -4.17
CA GLY A 90 -2.00 1.50 -5.21
C GLY A 90 -1.48 0.33 -6.03
N TYR A 91 -1.17 -0.81 -5.40
CA TYR A 91 -0.80 -2.05 -6.09
C TYR A 91 -1.93 -2.59 -6.97
N PHE A 92 -3.18 -2.65 -6.48
CA PHE A 92 -4.30 -3.13 -7.29
C PHE A 92 -4.59 -2.20 -8.46
N ALA A 93 -4.52 -0.88 -8.23
CA ALA A 93 -4.65 0.10 -9.30
C ALA A 93 -3.54 -0.10 -10.34
N TYR A 94 -2.28 -0.22 -9.90
CA TYR A 94 -1.14 -0.55 -10.77
C TYR A 94 -1.42 -1.79 -11.62
N GLU A 95 -1.87 -2.89 -11.00
CA GLU A 95 -2.13 -4.14 -11.70
C GLU A 95 -3.26 -4.00 -12.75
N ILE A 96 -4.35 -3.31 -12.41
CA ILE A 96 -5.49 -3.10 -13.32
C ILE A 96 -5.09 -2.21 -14.50
N TYR A 97 -4.43 -1.08 -14.24
CA TYR A 97 -4.02 -0.13 -15.27
C TYR A 97 -2.85 -0.67 -16.13
N SER A 98 -2.01 -1.55 -15.57
CA SER A 98 -0.95 -2.26 -16.29
C SER A 98 -1.52 -3.24 -17.31
N LYS A 99 -2.68 -3.86 -17.02
CA LYS A 99 -3.37 -4.80 -17.93
C LYS A 99 -4.30 -4.13 -18.94
N LYS A 100 -4.84 -2.95 -18.62
CA LYS A 100 -5.61 -2.17 -19.58
C LYS A 100 -4.64 -1.74 -20.69
N GLY A 101 -4.81 -2.24 -21.92
CA GLY A 101 -3.95 -1.87 -23.05
C GLY A 101 -3.89 -0.36 -23.27
N GLU A 102 -2.85 0.13 -23.92
CA GLU A 102 -2.87 1.47 -24.52
C GLU A 102 -4.10 1.54 -25.44
N VAL A 103 -4.99 2.49 -25.16
CA VAL A 103 -6.09 2.84 -26.06
C VAL A 103 -5.55 3.71 -27.18
#